data_AF-K0RID9-F1
#
_entry.id   AF-K0RID9-F1
#
_cell.length_a   1.000
_cell.length_b   1.000
_cell.length_c   1.000
_cell.angle_alpha   90.00
_cell.angle_beta   90.00
_cell.angle_gamma   90.00
#
_symmetry.space_group_name_H-M   'P 1'
#
loop_
_entity.id
_entity.type
_entity.pdbx_description
1 polymer ?
#
loop_
_entity_poly.entity_id
_entity_poly.type
_entity_poly.pdbx_seq_one_letter_code
_entity_poly.pdbx_strand_id
1 'polypeptide(L)'
;MAMHMAERRQLRVAALTALLIAVVSFEISRRPLQSANGEDEGHYDAHAHAHHTLNAPSLGAIDVLDESVVGHRRVPLRKRFMYSKRRRRLKNRDGEEFDVPASMQNDNSEVEEPPEFEEAQPLPRYSMASVVKVMPYYHDTLGIVVYDPQTDRFVLHYATNMRWISGCYKLVKSFQHAIHAMRLLNPDRFKPDGPEFAFAMSSSDYPGVHMNECVKAQGTKCIQEELAPILHFGSVFRRDIFPSMLAMPMPQNNHLGCFHNWVLHRQVCEYYQPRGPANPSGLIFPEHVGMEWDRLINSIIWRGTDFSFLHKFDPTMRHPDFDMDIEQQVDLSIEKRLAGIQALRQIYDDLVPRWKGVAWTAEAELEVYDMRMLGVPAWCNIKFSAAMSMGKKVPTNDLDIYRRYEEYGIPASGEGMSLEAMAEYKYHIDLGGGGGTTWSGTLEKLGLPGLLFHHMTPTKDYLHDMMIPWFHYVPVREDLSDLKEKYLWAESHPRLARRISENGTKLARTFGSPEGLDAIVKRFFVSPLTRVMDAYQPITDRNGNWHNYLSRNEGEVLRPIISCQALYHHDCEKLADDVSLKVHGVID
;
A
#
# COMPACT_ATOMS: atom_id res chain seq x y z
N MET A 1 26.50 55.16 48.99
CA MET A 1 25.27 54.64 49.64
C MET A 1 24.05 54.49 48.71
N ALA A 2 24.05 54.99 47.46
CA ALA A 2 22.93 54.80 46.51
C ALA A 2 23.02 53.51 45.65
N MET A 3 24.20 52.91 45.48
CA MET A 3 24.36 51.68 44.67
C MET A 3 23.85 50.40 45.35
N HIS A 4 23.81 50.36 46.69
CA HIS A 4 23.35 49.16 47.43
C HIS A 4 21.82 49.12 47.66
N MET A 5 21.08 50.17 47.29
CA MET A 5 19.61 50.18 47.33
C MET A 5 18.96 49.71 46.03
N ALA A 6 19.68 49.73 44.90
CA ALA A 6 19.17 49.27 43.61
C ALA A 6 19.12 47.74 43.51
N GLU A 7 20.17 47.03 43.96
CA GLU A 7 20.20 45.56 43.99
C GLU A 7 19.15 44.96 44.95
N ARG A 8 18.90 45.60 46.10
CA ARG A 8 17.87 45.13 47.05
C ARG A 8 16.43 45.38 46.58
N ARG A 9 16.20 46.28 45.62
CA ARG A 9 14.89 46.48 44.98
C ARG A 9 14.63 45.45 43.87
N GLN A 10 15.63 45.07 43.07
CA GLN A 10 15.47 44.05 42.04
C GLN A 10 15.23 42.64 42.61
N LEU A 11 15.92 42.28 43.70
CA LEU A 11 15.71 40.99 44.40
C LEU A 11 14.34 40.89 45.10
N ARG A 12 13.75 42.01 45.55
CA ARG A 12 12.41 42.03 46.16
C ARG A 12 11.28 41.95 45.12
N VAL A 13 11.45 42.51 43.93
CA VAL A 13 10.47 42.38 42.85
C VAL A 13 10.44 40.96 42.30
N ALA A 14 11.61 40.32 42.12
CA ALA A 14 11.69 38.92 41.69
C ALA A 14 11.05 37.94 42.72
N ALA A 15 11.20 38.20 44.03
CA ALA A 15 10.58 37.38 45.07
C ALA A 15 9.06 37.57 45.18
N LEU A 16 8.53 38.76 44.89
CA LEU A 16 7.08 39.05 44.88
C LEU A 16 6.38 38.47 43.63
N THR A 17 7.05 38.42 42.48
CA THR A 17 6.50 37.80 41.27
C THR A 17 6.47 36.27 41.38
N ALA A 18 7.47 35.66 42.03
CA ALA A 18 7.49 34.22 42.32
C ALA A 18 6.40 33.79 43.33
N LEU A 19 6.06 34.65 44.30
CA LEU A 19 5.00 34.37 45.28
C LEU A 19 3.58 34.50 44.70
N LEU A 20 3.36 35.39 43.72
CA LEU A 20 2.06 35.53 43.05
C LEU A 20 1.75 34.36 42.11
N ILE A 21 2.77 33.78 41.48
CA ILE A 21 2.60 32.62 40.58
C ILE A 21 2.28 31.35 41.40
N ALA A 22 2.87 31.19 42.60
CA ALA A 22 2.61 30.06 43.48
C ALA A 22 1.21 30.08 44.13
N VAL A 23 0.62 31.26 44.36
CA VAL A 23 -0.72 31.41 44.97
C VAL A 23 -1.85 31.15 43.96
N VAL A 24 -1.65 31.49 42.67
CA VAL A 24 -2.66 31.20 41.63
C VAL A 24 -2.71 29.69 41.29
N SER A 25 -1.61 28.96 41.46
CA SER A 25 -1.58 27.51 41.26
C SER A 25 -2.18 26.70 42.41
N PHE A 26 -2.50 27.31 43.56
CA PHE A 26 -2.98 26.58 44.76
C PHE A 26 -4.52 26.63 44.94
N GLU A 27 -5.25 27.45 44.17
CA GLU A 27 -6.70 27.68 44.35
C GLU A 27 -7.61 26.89 43.38
N ILE A 28 -7.09 26.10 42.44
CA ILE A 28 -7.92 25.36 41.45
C ILE A 28 -8.10 23.87 41.78
N SER A 29 -7.49 23.35 42.85
CA SER A 29 -7.54 21.91 43.15
C SER A 29 -8.08 21.56 44.53
N ARG A 30 -9.38 21.80 44.79
CA ARG A 30 -10.17 21.10 45.84
C ARG A 30 -11.70 21.09 45.59
N ARG A 31 -12.25 19.97 45.11
CA ARG A 31 -13.49 19.26 45.56
C ARG A 31 -13.79 18.03 44.65
N PRO A 32 -14.52 16.98 45.13
CA PRO A 32 -13.91 15.71 45.53
C PRO A 32 -14.27 14.46 44.71
N LEU A 33 -13.49 13.40 44.99
CA LEU A 33 -13.54 12.00 44.57
C LEU A 33 -14.89 11.28 44.60
N GLN A 34 -15.11 10.46 43.56
CA GLN A 34 -15.61 9.06 43.50
C GLN A 34 -15.37 8.61 42.03
N SER A 35 -14.78 7.49 41.61
CA SER A 35 -14.25 6.26 42.20
C SER A 35 -13.17 5.69 41.25
N ALA A 36 -12.20 4.95 41.79
CA ALA A 36 -10.94 4.56 41.16
C ALA A 36 -10.93 3.26 40.33
N ASN A 37 -9.84 3.13 39.55
CA ASN A 37 -9.07 1.95 39.09
C ASN A 37 -9.08 1.81 37.56
N GLY A 38 -7.97 1.91 36.81
CA GLY A 38 -6.55 2.11 37.12
C GLY A 38 -5.74 1.69 35.89
N GLU A 39 -5.23 2.65 35.13
CA GLU A 39 -4.20 2.52 34.09
C GLU A 39 -2.93 3.19 34.57
N ASP A 40 -1.78 2.57 34.30
CA ASP A 40 -0.44 3.10 34.60
C ASP A 40 0.31 3.22 33.27
N GLU A 41 0.48 4.47 32.81
CA GLU A 41 1.35 4.87 31.71
C GLU A 41 2.70 5.32 32.28
N GLY A 42 3.80 4.88 31.65
CA GLY A 42 5.14 5.44 31.85
C GLY A 42 5.53 6.34 30.69
N HIS A 43 5.32 7.65 30.82
CA HIS A 43 5.92 8.67 29.96
C HIS A 43 7.30 9.08 30.51
N TYR A 44 8.31 9.14 29.64
CA TYR A 44 9.62 9.75 29.94
C TYR A 44 9.76 11.10 29.23
N ASP A 45 10.11 12.09 30.03
CA ASP A 45 10.33 13.49 29.69
C ASP A 45 11.64 13.73 28.91
N ALA A 46 11.57 14.70 28.00
CA ALA A 46 12.69 15.24 27.25
C ALA A 46 13.36 16.39 28.02
N HIS A 47 14.69 16.41 28.06
CA HIS A 47 15.43 17.62 28.40
C HIS A 47 16.71 17.82 27.56
N ALA A 48 16.75 19.01 26.97
CA ALA A 48 17.86 19.96 26.85
C ALA A 48 19.05 19.67 25.92
N HIS A 49 19.09 20.53 24.88
CA HIS A 49 20.24 20.88 24.06
C HIS A 49 21.45 21.39 24.87
N ALA A 50 22.64 20.94 24.46
CA ALA A 50 23.89 21.66 24.66
C ALA A 50 24.67 21.70 23.34
N HIS A 51 24.96 22.91 22.86
CA HIS A 51 25.81 23.20 21.72
C HIS A 51 27.25 22.75 21.99
N HIS A 52 27.81 21.91 21.11
CA HIS A 52 29.25 21.82 20.92
C HIS A 52 29.57 21.90 19.44
N THR A 53 30.07 23.07 19.04
CA THR A 53 30.83 23.31 17.82
C THR A 53 32.09 22.46 17.83
N LEU A 54 32.27 21.57 16.86
CA LEU A 54 33.55 20.96 16.54
C LEU A 54 33.88 21.22 15.07
N ASN A 55 35.01 21.89 14.89
CA ASN A 55 35.60 22.31 13.63
C ASN A 55 35.93 21.10 12.75
N ALA A 56 35.52 21.18 11.48
CA ALA A 56 36.04 20.33 10.42
C ALA A 56 37.51 20.67 10.15
N PRO A 57 38.42 19.70 10.04
CA PRO A 57 39.70 19.91 9.38
C PRO A 57 39.53 19.68 7.86
N SER A 58 40.01 20.67 7.12
CA SER A 58 40.24 20.64 5.68
C SER A 58 41.10 19.44 5.26
N LEU A 59 40.57 18.56 4.41
CA LEU A 59 41.38 17.58 3.68
C LEU A 59 41.87 18.23 2.39
N GLY A 60 43.16 18.58 2.41
CA GLY A 60 43.91 18.95 1.22
C GLY A 60 44.11 17.75 0.30
N ALA A 61 44.17 18.05 -1.00
CA ALA A 61 44.55 17.15 -2.06
C ALA A 61 45.87 16.42 -1.75
N ILE A 62 45.92 15.11 -1.99
CA ILE A 62 47.16 14.38 -2.14
C ILE A 62 47.07 13.56 -3.43
N ASP A 63 48.06 13.83 -4.27
CA ASP A 63 48.33 13.28 -5.58
C ASP A 63 48.62 11.77 -5.57
N VAL A 64 48.36 11.22 -6.75
CA VAL A 64 48.73 9.92 -7.30
C VAL A 64 50.23 9.63 -7.13
N LEU A 65 50.60 8.51 -6.50
CA LEU A 65 51.87 7.81 -6.79
C LEU A 65 51.79 6.29 -6.54
N ASP A 66 51.90 5.58 -7.66
CA ASP A 66 52.79 4.44 -7.97
C ASP A 66 52.78 3.13 -7.14
N GLU A 67 52.57 2.03 -7.86
CA GLU A 67 52.59 0.65 -7.39
C GLU A 67 54.02 0.08 -7.44
N SER A 68 54.57 -0.38 -6.32
CA SER A 68 55.53 -1.49 -6.35
C SER A 68 55.61 -2.29 -5.03
N VAL A 69 55.29 -3.58 -5.18
CA VAL A 69 55.90 -4.76 -4.53
C VAL A 69 56.04 -4.77 -2.99
N VAL A 70 55.13 -5.47 -2.30
CA VAL A 70 55.49 -6.48 -1.28
C VAL A 70 54.43 -7.59 -1.26
N GLY A 71 54.86 -8.81 -1.59
CA GLY A 71 54.01 -9.99 -1.62
C GLY A 71 53.64 -10.51 -0.23
N HIS A 72 52.35 -10.69 0.01
CA HIS A 72 51.81 -11.65 0.97
C HIS A 72 50.72 -12.45 0.25
N ARG A 73 50.80 -13.78 0.34
CA ARG A 73 49.91 -14.74 -0.30
C ARG A 73 48.45 -14.44 0.07
N ARG A 74 47.71 -13.77 -0.83
CA ARG A 74 46.26 -13.73 -0.82
C ARG A 74 45.74 -14.99 -1.48
N VAL A 75 45.14 -15.88 -0.70
CA VAL A 75 44.24 -16.91 -1.24
C VAL A 75 43.02 -16.15 -1.79
N PRO A 76 42.67 -16.26 -3.09
CA PRO A 76 41.50 -15.56 -3.60
C PRO A 76 40.25 -16.28 -3.11
N LEU A 77 39.46 -15.63 -2.24
CA LEU A 77 38.05 -15.95 -2.00
C LEU A 77 37.23 -15.55 -3.25
N ARG A 78 37.50 -16.22 -4.37
CA ARG A 78 36.63 -16.29 -5.54
C ARG A 78 35.92 -17.65 -5.54
N LYS A 79 35.13 -17.91 -4.50
CA LYS A 79 33.96 -18.78 -4.64
C LYS A 79 32.75 -17.89 -4.46
N ARG A 80 32.45 -17.15 -5.54
CA ARG A 80 31.15 -16.50 -5.75
C ARG A 80 30.06 -17.49 -5.37
N PHE A 81 29.07 -17.02 -4.61
CA PHE A 81 27.77 -17.69 -4.43
C PHE A 81 27.37 -18.39 -5.73
N MET A 82 27.53 -19.72 -5.78
CA MET A 82 26.98 -20.48 -6.88
C MET A 82 25.48 -20.51 -6.66
N TYR A 83 24.76 -19.66 -7.39
CA TYR A 83 23.31 -19.70 -7.46
C TYR A 83 22.90 -21.12 -7.87
N SER A 84 22.41 -21.90 -6.91
CA SER A 84 21.67 -23.14 -7.17
C SER A 84 20.44 -22.74 -7.98
N LYS A 85 20.51 -22.92 -9.31
CA LYS A 85 19.37 -22.77 -10.22
C LYS A 85 18.38 -23.92 -9.98
N ARG A 86 17.73 -23.98 -8.82
CA ARG A 86 16.41 -24.60 -8.75
C ARG A 86 15.38 -23.56 -9.21
N ARG A 87 15.52 -23.10 -10.46
CA ARG A 87 14.47 -22.34 -11.12
C ARG A 87 13.23 -23.23 -11.18
N ARG A 88 12.30 -23.06 -10.24
CA ARG A 88 10.89 -23.33 -10.51
C ARG A 88 10.55 -22.40 -11.67
N ARG A 89 10.45 -22.98 -12.87
CA ARG A 89 9.89 -22.30 -14.04
C ARG A 89 8.42 -22.02 -13.74
N LEU A 90 8.13 -20.98 -12.96
CA LEU A 90 7.00 -20.13 -13.31
C LEU A 90 7.35 -19.64 -14.71
N LYS A 91 6.57 -20.07 -15.70
CA LYS A 91 6.80 -19.71 -17.11
C LYS A 91 6.78 -18.18 -17.18
N ASN A 92 7.95 -17.55 -17.30
CA ASN A 92 8.11 -16.20 -17.81
C ASN A 92 7.43 -16.16 -19.18
N ARG A 93 6.19 -15.69 -19.21
CA ARG A 93 5.52 -15.27 -20.44
C ARG A 93 5.61 -13.77 -20.68
N ASP A 94 6.12 -13.01 -19.70
CA ASP A 94 6.11 -11.53 -19.71
C ASP A 94 7.53 -10.94 -19.69
N GLY A 95 8.50 -11.59 -20.33
CA GLY A 95 9.92 -11.19 -20.26
C GLY A 95 10.20 -9.73 -20.64
N GLU A 96 9.43 -9.18 -21.59
CA GLU A 96 9.67 -7.86 -22.18
C GLU A 96 9.36 -6.68 -21.24
N GLU A 97 8.40 -6.81 -20.31
CA GLU A 97 8.03 -5.70 -19.39
C GLU A 97 9.16 -5.38 -18.38
N PHE A 98 9.92 -6.41 -18.00
CA PHE A 98 10.99 -6.30 -17.01
C PHE A 98 12.35 -5.99 -17.63
N ASP A 99 12.52 -6.15 -18.94
CA ASP A 99 13.79 -5.83 -19.59
C ASP A 99 13.99 -4.31 -19.64
N VAL A 100 15.24 -3.85 -19.59
CA VAL A 100 15.57 -2.43 -19.76
C VAL A 100 15.31 -2.05 -21.23
N PRO A 101 14.34 -1.18 -21.54
CA PRO A 101 14.03 -0.81 -22.92
C PRO A 101 15.24 -0.14 -23.60
N ALA A 102 15.30 -0.19 -24.93
CA ALA A 102 16.37 0.47 -25.69
C ALA A 102 16.47 1.98 -25.39
N SER A 103 15.33 2.64 -25.19
CA SER A 103 15.24 4.04 -24.76
C SER A 103 15.83 4.31 -23.37
N MET A 104 16.10 3.26 -22.57
CA MET A 104 16.64 3.37 -21.22
C MET A 104 18.12 2.91 -21.13
N GLN A 105 18.80 2.73 -22.26
CA GLN A 105 20.20 2.28 -22.31
C GLN A 105 21.22 3.44 -22.43
N ASN A 106 20.76 4.66 -22.69
CA ASN A 106 21.62 5.82 -22.87
C ASN A 106 21.02 7.03 -22.15
N ASP A 107 21.79 7.64 -21.25
CA ASP A 107 21.35 8.77 -20.42
C ASP A 107 20.91 10.02 -21.19
N ASN A 108 21.26 10.11 -22.48
CA ASN A 108 20.88 11.20 -23.37
C ASN A 108 19.69 10.86 -24.29
N SER A 109 19.04 9.72 -24.10
CA SER A 109 17.85 9.37 -24.86
C SER A 109 16.69 10.32 -24.56
N GLU A 110 15.91 10.60 -25.60
CA GLU A 110 14.56 11.14 -25.42
C GLU A 110 13.65 10.00 -24.99
N VAL A 111 12.88 10.24 -23.93
CA VAL A 111 11.85 9.32 -23.47
C VAL A 111 10.54 9.92 -23.97
N GLU A 112 9.90 9.22 -24.90
CA GLU A 112 8.60 9.66 -25.43
C GLU A 112 7.58 9.77 -24.30
N GLU A 113 6.78 10.85 -24.31
CA GLU A 113 5.65 10.94 -23.41
C GLU A 113 4.66 9.81 -23.75
N PRO A 114 4.09 9.16 -22.74
CA PRO A 114 3.13 8.11 -22.98
C PRO A 114 1.88 8.66 -23.65
N PRO A 115 1.19 7.84 -24.46
CA PRO A 115 -0.05 8.25 -25.09
C PRO A 115 -1.08 8.64 -24.02
N GLU A 116 -1.93 9.60 -24.38
CA GLU A 116 -3.11 9.90 -23.56
C GLU A 116 -3.93 8.61 -23.37
N PHE A 117 -4.56 8.51 -22.20
CA PHE A 117 -5.34 7.34 -21.87
C PHE A 117 -6.53 7.19 -22.82
N GLU A 118 -6.70 5.98 -23.37
CA GLU A 118 -7.86 5.67 -24.20
C GLU A 118 -9.17 5.81 -23.43
N GLU A 119 -10.19 6.36 -24.09
CA GLU A 119 -11.53 6.42 -23.54
C GLU A 119 -12.10 5.02 -23.31
N ALA A 120 -12.80 4.85 -22.20
CA ALA A 120 -13.38 3.58 -21.83
C ALA A 120 -14.52 3.19 -22.80
N GLN A 121 -14.41 1.99 -23.39
CA GLN A 121 -15.40 1.50 -24.35
C GLN A 121 -16.76 1.19 -23.69
N PRO A 122 -17.89 1.32 -24.41
CA PRO A 122 -19.20 0.90 -23.92
C PRO A 122 -19.20 -0.57 -23.46
N LEU A 123 -19.94 -0.87 -22.40
CA LEU A 123 -20.09 -2.25 -21.91
C LEU A 123 -21.14 -3.02 -22.74
N PRO A 124 -20.98 -4.36 -22.91
CA PRO A 124 -22.04 -5.19 -23.47
C PRO A 124 -23.33 -5.07 -22.66
N ARG A 125 -24.46 -5.08 -23.34
CA ARG A 125 -25.78 -5.06 -22.70
C ARG A 125 -25.94 -6.29 -21.80
N TYR A 126 -26.50 -6.08 -20.61
CA TYR A 126 -26.70 -7.15 -19.65
C TYR A 126 -28.03 -6.99 -18.90
N SER A 127 -28.49 -8.04 -18.24
CA SER A 127 -29.78 -8.05 -17.51
C SER A 127 -29.61 -8.63 -16.11
N MET A 128 -30.70 -8.64 -15.33
CA MET A 128 -30.75 -9.32 -14.03
C MET A 128 -30.28 -10.78 -14.12
N ALA A 129 -30.61 -11.47 -15.21
CA ALA A 129 -30.17 -12.85 -15.44
C ALA A 129 -28.65 -12.99 -15.51
N SER A 130 -27.99 -12.06 -16.21
CA SER A 130 -26.53 -12.04 -16.34
C SER A 130 -25.85 -11.67 -15.02
N VAL A 131 -26.49 -10.85 -14.18
CA VAL A 131 -25.98 -10.45 -12.86
C VAL A 131 -25.92 -11.64 -11.91
N VAL A 132 -26.98 -12.44 -11.84
CA VAL A 132 -27.05 -13.63 -10.96
C VAL A 132 -26.04 -14.71 -11.38
N LYS A 133 -25.69 -14.82 -12.67
CA LYS A 133 -24.67 -15.76 -13.17
C LYS A 133 -23.25 -15.49 -12.63
N VAL A 134 -22.99 -14.35 -12.02
CA VAL A 134 -21.68 -14.04 -11.41
C VAL A 134 -21.44 -14.85 -10.13
N MET A 135 -22.50 -15.22 -9.40
CA MET A 135 -22.39 -15.76 -8.04
C MET A 135 -21.54 -17.03 -7.93
N PRO A 136 -21.65 -18.05 -8.81
CA PRO A 136 -20.90 -19.30 -8.68
C PRO A 136 -19.38 -19.14 -8.79
N TYR A 137 -18.89 -17.96 -9.21
CA TYR A 137 -17.46 -17.68 -9.34
C TYR A 137 -16.83 -17.12 -8.05
N TYR A 138 -17.64 -16.73 -7.06
CA TYR A 138 -17.19 -16.13 -5.81
C TYR A 138 -17.48 -17.02 -4.60
N HIS A 139 -16.57 -17.03 -3.63
CA HIS A 139 -16.77 -17.75 -2.37
C HIS A 139 -17.20 -16.83 -1.21
N ASP A 140 -16.90 -15.52 -1.30
CA ASP A 140 -17.33 -14.48 -0.37
C ASP A 140 -17.25 -13.09 -1.03
N THR A 141 -17.61 -12.05 -0.27
CA THR A 141 -17.40 -10.61 -0.60
C THR A 141 -18.00 -10.11 -1.92
N LEU A 142 -18.92 -10.88 -2.53
CA LEU A 142 -19.78 -10.49 -3.64
C LEU A 142 -21.19 -10.13 -3.14
N GLY A 143 -21.75 -9.04 -3.64
CA GLY A 143 -23.14 -8.68 -3.43
C GLY A 143 -23.85 -8.33 -4.74
N ILE A 144 -25.15 -8.60 -4.76
CA ILE A 144 -26.05 -8.24 -5.86
C ILE A 144 -26.88 -7.04 -5.41
N VAL A 145 -26.71 -5.91 -6.09
CA VAL A 145 -27.46 -4.68 -5.77
C VAL A 145 -28.65 -4.57 -6.70
N VAL A 146 -29.81 -4.25 -6.14
CA VAL A 146 -31.03 -3.97 -6.89
C VAL A 146 -31.61 -2.64 -6.43
N TYR A 147 -31.86 -1.73 -7.36
CA TYR A 147 -32.71 -0.56 -7.14
C TYR A 147 -34.16 -0.96 -7.40
N ASP A 148 -35.00 -0.81 -6.38
CA ASP A 148 -36.43 -1.04 -6.43
C ASP A 148 -37.19 0.29 -6.54
N PRO A 149 -37.80 0.59 -7.70
CA PRO A 149 -38.53 1.84 -7.90
C PRO A 149 -39.79 1.91 -7.04
N GLN A 150 -40.41 0.78 -6.66
CA GLN A 150 -41.64 0.82 -5.85
C GLN A 150 -41.41 1.37 -4.45
N THR A 151 -40.25 1.07 -3.87
CA THR A 151 -39.84 1.56 -2.55
C THR A 151 -38.90 2.77 -2.62
N ASP A 152 -38.38 3.08 -3.80
CA ASP A 152 -37.31 4.07 -4.06
C ASP A 152 -36.04 3.77 -3.26
N ARG A 153 -35.64 2.49 -3.22
CA ARG A 153 -34.50 2.02 -2.41
C ARG A 153 -33.56 1.13 -3.20
N PHE A 154 -32.29 1.21 -2.86
CA PHE A 154 -31.27 0.24 -3.25
C PHE A 154 -31.18 -0.84 -2.16
N VAL A 155 -31.18 -2.10 -2.56
CA VAL A 155 -31.07 -3.25 -1.67
C VAL A 155 -29.85 -4.07 -2.07
N LEU A 156 -28.93 -4.25 -1.13
CA LEU A 156 -27.82 -5.17 -1.28
C LEU A 156 -28.28 -6.56 -0.85
N HIS A 157 -28.11 -7.53 -1.74
CA HIS A 157 -28.36 -8.95 -1.51
C HIS A 157 -27.04 -9.70 -1.43
N TYR A 158 -27.01 -10.73 -0.58
CA TYR A 158 -25.87 -11.62 -0.40
C TYR A 158 -26.32 -13.06 -0.57
N ALA A 159 -25.50 -13.89 -1.20
CA ALA A 159 -25.84 -15.29 -1.39
C ALA A 159 -25.76 -16.06 -0.06
N THR A 160 -26.78 -16.85 0.23
CA THR A 160 -26.88 -17.66 1.46
C THR A 160 -25.83 -18.75 1.58
N ASN A 161 -25.28 -19.23 0.46
CA ASN A 161 -24.21 -20.21 0.41
C ASN A 161 -22.81 -19.60 0.61
N MET A 162 -22.67 -18.26 0.56
CA MET A 162 -21.41 -17.56 0.80
C MET A 162 -21.22 -17.26 2.27
N ARG A 163 -19.98 -17.39 2.75
CA ARG A 163 -19.64 -17.07 4.14
C ARG A 163 -19.65 -15.56 4.35
N TRP A 164 -20.28 -15.08 5.42
CA TRP A 164 -20.06 -13.71 5.90
C TRP A 164 -18.73 -13.66 6.68
N ILE A 165 -17.74 -12.94 6.16
CA ILE A 165 -16.42 -12.81 6.77
C ILE A 165 -16.18 -11.38 7.25
N SER A 166 -15.15 -11.16 8.06
CA SER A 166 -14.79 -9.83 8.53
C SER A 166 -14.63 -8.83 7.37
N GLY A 167 -14.04 -9.25 6.25
CA GLY A 167 -13.87 -8.42 5.05
C GLY A 167 -15.17 -7.83 4.47
N CYS A 168 -16.35 -8.39 4.76
CA CYS A 168 -17.62 -7.91 4.21
C CYS A 168 -18.00 -6.48 4.65
N TYR A 169 -17.37 -5.91 5.69
CA TYR A 169 -17.56 -4.47 5.99
C TYR A 169 -17.13 -3.58 4.81
N LYS A 170 -16.11 -4.01 4.05
CA LYS A 170 -15.63 -3.32 2.85
C LYS A 170 -16.69 -3.29 1.75
N LEU A 171 -17.41 -4.40 1.57
CA LEU A 171 -18.54 -4.51 0.66
C LEU A 171 -19.67 -3.56 1.04
N VAL A 172 -20.04 -3.50 2.33
CA VAL A 172 -21.09 -2.59 2.82
C VAL A 172 -20.70 -1.12 2.60
N LYS A 173 -19.47 -0.73 2.96
CA LYS A 173 -18.98 0.64 2.74
C LYS A 173 -18.98 1.00 1.25
N SER A 174 -18.53 0.06 0.40
CA SER A 174 -18.53 0.22 -1.05
C SER A 174 -19.93 0.42 -1.60
N PHE A 175 -20.88 -0.40 -1.14
CA PHE A 175 -22.30 -0.30 -1.51
C PHE A 175 -22.84 1.10 -1.21
N GLN A 176 -22.68 1.59 0.02
CA GLN A 176 -23.19 2.89 0.45
C GLN A 176 -22.62 4.06 -0.38
N HIS A 177 -21.32 4.06 -0.65
CA HIS A 177 -20.68 5.13 -1.42
C HIS A 177 -21.07 5.07 -2.90
N ALA A 178 -21.14 3.87 -3.49
CA ALA A 178 -21.46 3.68 -4.89
C ALA A 178 -22.90 4.10 -5.21
N ILE A 179 -23.89 3.64 -4.44
CA ILE A 179 -25.32 3.97 -4.69
C ILE A 179 -25.60 5.45 -4.47
N HIS A 180 -24.94 6.07 -3.48
CA HIS A 180 -25.10 7.49 -3.20
C HIS A 180 -24.51 8.33 -4.34
N ALA A 181 -23.31 7.98 -4.82
CA ALA A 181 -22.73 8.61 -6.00
C ALA A 181 -23.60 8.42 -7.25
N MET A 182 -24.09 7.19 -7.50
CA MET A 182 -24.98 6.91 -8.64
C MET A 182 -26.24 7.78 -8.61
N ARG A 183 -26.92 7.90 -7.46
CA ARG A 183 -28.13 8.73 -7.33
C ARG A 183 -27.82 10.21 -7.51
N LEU A 184 -26.78 10.72 -6.86
CA LEU A 184 -26.39 12.14 -6.96
C LEU A 184 -26.04 12.56 -8.39
N LEU A 185 -25.33 11.69 -9.11
CA LEU A 185 -24.90 11.96 -10.48
C LEU A 185 -26.04 11.76 -11.50
N ASN A 186 -27.09 11.01 -11.14
CA ASN A 186 -28.18 10.64 -12.05
C ASN A 186 -29.55 10.74 -11.34
N PRO A 187 -29.96 11.93 -10.86
CA PRO A 187 -31.18 12.07 -10.05
C PRO A 187 -32.45 11.67 -10.81
N ASP A 188 -32.49 11.91 -12.13
CA ASP A 188 -33.65 11.55 -12.97
C ASP A 188 -33.78 10.04 -13.21
N ARG A 189 -32.70 9.27 -13.00
CA ARG A 189 -32.67 7.82 -13.23
C ARG A 189 -33.28 7.03 -12.06
N PHE A 190 -33.11 7.52 -10.84
CA PHE A 190 -33.48 6.82 -9.62
C PHE A 190 -34.61 7.57 -8.91
N LYS A 191 -35.84 7.21 -9.30
CA LYS A 191 -37.10 7.77 -8.80
C LYS A 191 -38.22 6.73 -8.87
N PRO A 192 -39.33 6.89 -8.11
CA PRO A 192 -40.35 5.86 -7.98
C PRO A 192 -41.04 5.38 -9.26
N ASP A 193 -41.06 6.20 -10.32
CA ASP A 193 -41.61 5.92 -11.65
C ASP A 193 -40.54 5.40 -12.65
N GLY A 194 -39.29 5.29 -12.22
CA GLY A 194 -38.18 4.80 -13.03
C GLY A 194 -38.17 3.27 -13.19
N PRO A 195 -37.38 2.75 -14.15
CA PRO A 195 -37.15 1.31 -14.25
C PRO A 195 -36.25 0.82 -13.11
N GLU A 196 -36.37 -0.45 -12.75
CA GLU A 196 -35.45 -1.09 -11.84
C GLU A 196 -34.02 -1.12 -12.42
N PHE A 197 -33.05 -1.40 -11.56
CA PHE A 197 -31.64 -1.50 -11.94
C PHE A 197 -30.95 -2.57 -11.11
N ALA A 198 -30.07 -3.37 -11.72
CA ALA A 198 -29.29 -4.33 -10.98
C ALA A 198 -27.84 -4.44 -11.48
N PHE A 199 -26.93 -4.69 -10.56
CA PHE A 199 -25.53 -4.93 -10.86
C PHE A 199 -24.86 -5.80 -9.80
N ALA A 200 -23.75 -6.44 -10.19
CA ALA A 200 -22.88 -7.16 -9.28
C ALA A 200 -21.78 -6.22 -8.76
N MET A 201 -21.46 -6.33 -7.49
CA MET A 201 -20.31 -5.65 -6.90
C MET A 201 -19.58 -6.57 -5.94
N SER A 202 -18.26 -6.43 -5.85
CA SER A 202 -17.45 -7.13 -4.87
C SER A 202 -16.47 -6.19 -4.20
N SER A 203 -15.98 -6.55 -3.01
CA SER A 203 -15.02 -5.72 -2.30
C SER A 203 -14.15 -6.47 -1.30
N SER A 204 -12.84 -6.38 -1.48
CA SER A 204 -11.84 -7.08 -0.69
C SER A 204 -10.43 -6.55 -1.03
N ASP A 205 -9.39 -6.97 -0.31
CA ASP A 205 -8.00 -6.55 -0.65
C ASP A 205 -7.53 -7.13 -2.00
N TYR A 206 -8.10 -8.26 -2.40
CA TYR A 206 -7.95 -8.91 -3.71
C TYR A 206 -9.21 -9.76 -3.95
N PRO A 207 -9.52 -10.19 -5.19
CA PRO A 207 -10.85 -10.74 -5.49
C PRO A 207 -11.15 -12.06 -4.78
N GLY A 208 -12.32 -12.14 -4.12
CA GLY A 208 -12.85 -13.33 -3.41
C GLY A 208 -13.35 -14.46 -4.32
N VAL A 209 -12.70 -14.66 -5.47
CA VAL A 209 -13.10 -15.65 -6.47
C VAL A 209 -12.56 -17.04 -6.15
N HIS A 210 -13.23 -18.08 -6.66
CA HIS A 210 -12.72 -19.44 -6.57
C HIS A 210 -11.40 -19.59 -7.34
N MET A 211 -10.35 -20.06 -6.64
CA MET A 211 -9.00 -20.22 -7.18
C MET A 211 -8.88 -21.53 -7.96
N ASN A 212 -9.44 -21.56 -9.17
CA ASN A 212 -9.22 -22.67 -10.10
C ASN A 212 -7.79 -22.66 -10.67
N GLU A 213 -7.41 -23.72 -11.37
CA GLU A 213 -6.04 -23.85 -11.91
C GLU A 213 -5.69 -22.72 -12.91
N CYS A 214 -6.66 -22.18 -13.64
CA CYS A 214 -6.40 -21.06 -14.55
C CYS A 214 -6.07 -19.77 -13.78
N VAL A 215 -6.84 -19.45 -12.72
CA VAL A 215 -6.60 -18.27 -11.88
C VAL A 215 -5.24 -18.38 -11.18
N LYS A 216 -4.94 -19.53 -10.57
CA LYS A 216 -3.63 -19.79 -9.92
C LYS A 216 -2.46 -19.67 -10.90
N ALA A 217 -2.62 -20.20 -12.12
CA ALA A 217 -1.61 -20.10 -13.17
C ALA A 217 -1.53 -18.70 -13.80
N GLN A 218 -2.36 -17.75 -13.35
CA GLN A 218 -2.49 -16.41 -13.93
C GLN A 218 -2.71 -16.48 -15.45
N GLY A 219 -3.60 -17.37 -15.88
CA GLY A 219 -3.97 -17.55 -17.28
C GLY A 219 -4.66 -16.30 -17.85
N THR A 220 -5.05 -16.39 -19.12
CA THR A 220 -5.84 -15.34 -19.77
C THR A 220 -7.25 -15.85 -20.01
N LYS A 221 -8.27 -15.03 -19.75
CA LYS A 221 -9.69 -15.34 -19.98
C LYS A 221 -10.09 -16.65 -19.32
N CYS A 222 -9.84 -16.76 -18.01
CA CYS A 222 -10.16 -17.94 -17.22
C CYS A 222 -11.67 -18.19 -17.08
N ILE A 223 -12.48 -17.20 -17.44
CA ILE A 223 -13.92 -17.28 -17.55
C ILE A 223 -14.28 -17.08 -19.02
N GLN A 224 -14.95 -18.08 -19.59
CA GLN A 224 -15.34 -18.09 -21.01
C GLN A 224 -16.77 -17.60 -21.23
N GLU A 225 -17.54 -17.45 -20.16
CA GLU A 225 -18.92 -16.95 -20.21
C GLU A 225 -18.93 -15.41 -20.23
N GLU A 226 -19.85 -14.83 -21.00
CA GLU A 226 -20.15 -13.40 -20.92
C GLU A 226 -20.90 -13.12 -19.62
N LEU A 227 -20.15 -12.68 -18.60
CA LEU A 227 -20.70 -12.26 -17.31
C LEU A 227 -21.06 -10.77 -17.33
N ALA A 228 -22.08 -10.42 -16.54
CA ALA A 228 -22.38 -9.01 -16.25
C ALA A 228 -21.15 -8.30 -15.67
N PRO A 229 -20.99 -6.99 -15.91
CA PRO A 229 -19.90 -6.22 -15.32
C PRO A 229 -19.99 -6.24 -13.79
N ILE A 230 -18.83 -6.34 -13.14
CA ILE A 230 -18.68 -6.43 -11.69
C ILE A 230 -17.85 -5.24 -11.22
N LEU A 231 -18.45 -4.37 -10.42
CA LEU A 231 -17.72 -3.28 -9.78
C LEU A 231 -16.92 -3.84 -8.61
N HIS A 232 -15.61 -4.00 -8.77
CA HIS A 232 -14.73 -4.55 -7.74
C HIS A 232 -13.97 -3.45 -6.99
N PHE A 233 -14.35 -3.21 -5.74
CA PHE A 233 -13.74 -2.22 -4.85
C PHE A 233 -12.57 -2.84 -4.09
N GLY A 234 -11.39 -2.72 -4.67
CA GLY A 234 -10.17 -3.38 -4.20
C GLY A 234 -9.18 -3.65 -5.33
N SER A 235 -8.16 -4.46 -5.06
CA SER A 235 -7.20 -4.87 -6.08
C SER A 235 -7.84 -5.87 -7.04
N VAL A 236 -7.72 -5.64 -8.35
CA VAL A 236 -8.12 -6.59 -9.39
C VAL A 236 -6.94 -7.43 -9.85
N PHE A 237 -7.17 -8.41 -10.71
CA PHE A 237 -6.08 -9.13 -11.37
C PHE A 237 -5.33 -8.22 -12.34
N ARG A 238 -3.99 -8.32 -12.36
CA ARG A 238 -3.15 -7.55 -13.28
C ARG A 238 -3.34 -8.01 -14.72
N ARG A 239 -3.42 -9.33 -14.93
CA ARG A 239 -3.76 -9.95 -16.21
C ARG A 239 -5.26 -10.05 -16.38
N ASP A 240 -5.70 -10.15 -17.64
CA ASP A 240 -7.11 -10.29 -18.03
C ASP A 240 -7.65 -11.70 -17.72
N ILE A 241 -7.68 -12.07 -16.44
CA ILE A 241 -8.18 -13.35 -15.90
C ILE A 241 -9.70 -13.34 -15.85
N PHE A 242 -10.27 -12.21 -15.42
CA PHE A 242 -11.70 -12.00 -15.20
C PHE A 242 -12.14 -10.69 -15.89
N PRO A 243 -12.41 -10.71 -17.20
CA PRO A 243 -12.61 -9.48 -18.00
C PRO A 243 -13.80 -8.62 -17.57
N SER A 244 -14.84 -9.23 -16.99
CA SER A 244 -16.01 -8.49 -16.47
C SER A 244 -15.73 -7.71 -15.18
N MET A 245 -14.55 -7.85 -14.58
CA MET A 245 -14.18 -7.14 -13.35
C MET A 245 -13.67 -5.73 -13.65
N LEU A 246 -14.40 -4.72 -13.19
CA LEU A 246 -14.03 -3.33 -13.30
C LEU A 246 -13.35 -2.88 -12.00
N ALA A 247 -12.12 -2.38 -12.11
CA ALA A 247 -11.38 -1.87 -10.97
C ALA A 247 -12.03 -0.61 -10.41
N MET A 248 -12.37 -0.63 -9.14
CA MET A 248 -12.94 0.48 -8.37
C MET A 248 -12.01 0.84 -7.21
N PRO A 249 -12.05 2.09 -6.69
CA PRO A 249 -11.22 2.48 -5.57
C PRO A 249 -11.47 1.64 -4.32
N MET A 250 -10.41 1.27 -3.61
CA MET A 250 -10.46 0.56 -2.33
C MET A 250 -11.37 1.30 -1.33
N PRO A 251 -12.17 0.61 -0.49
CA PRO A 251 -13.07 1.26 0.47
C PRO A 251 -12.35 1.79 1.72
N GLN A 252 -11.33 2.60 1.51
CA GLN A 252 -10.60 3.34 2.53
C GLN A 252 -10.92 4.84 2.44
N ASN A 253 -10.62 5.58 3.51
CA ASN A 253 -10.94 7.01 3.60
C ASN A 253 -10.14 7.82 2.57
N ASN A 254 -8.85 7.50 2.42
CA ASN A 254 -7.94 8.07 1.43
C ASN A 254 -8.14 7.54 0.00
N HIS A 255 -9.30 6.95 -0.31
CA HIS A 255 -9.60 6.32 -1.60
C HIS A 255 -11.06 6.56 -2.01
N LEU A 256 -11.93 5.56 -1.84
CA LEU A 256 -13.35 5.66 -2.14
C LEU A 256 -13.99 6.78 -1.33
N GLY A 257 -13.54 6.98 -0.08
CA GLY A 257 -13.94 8.14 0.73
C GLY A 257 -13.62 9.46 0.04
N CYS A 258 -12.36 9.67 -0.39
CA CYS A 258 -11.96 10.87 -1.12
C CYS A 258 -12.72 11.05 -2.45
N PHE A 259 -12.95 9.98 -3.20
CA PHE A 259 -13.68 10.05 -4.47
C PHE A 259 -15.15 10.42 -4.26
N HIS A 260 -15.78 9.84 -3.24
CA HIS A 260 -17.14 10.16 -2.84
C HIS A 260 -17.24 11.60 -2.31
N ASN A 261 -16.26 12.06 -1.51
CA ASN A 261 -16.15 13.44 -1.04
C ASN A 261 -16.01 14.43 -2.21
N TRP A 262 -15.23 14.07 -3.24
CA TRP A 262 -15.14 14.87 -4.47
C TRP A 262 -16.48 15.00 -5.17
N VAL A 263 -17.23 13.90 -5.33
CA VAL A 263 -18.57 13.91 -5.94
C VAL A 263 -19.53 14.81 -5.15
N LEU A 264 -19.46 14.79 -3.82
CA LEU A 264 -20.33 15.59 -2.95
C LEU A 264 -20.00 17.08 -2.91
N HIS A 265 -18.72 17.40 -2.73
CA HIS A 265 -18.29 18.73 -2.31
C HIS A 265 -17.36 19.42 -3.29
N ARG A 266 -16.86 18.70 -4.31
CA ARG A 266 -15.81 19.18 -5.24
C ARG A 266 -14.57 19.68 -4.50
N GLN A 267 -14.22 19.03 -3.39
CA GLN A 267 -13.07 19.36 -2.55
C GLN A 267 -11.99 18.31 -2.68
N VAL A 268 -10.77 18.76 -2.91
CA VAL A 268 -9.58 17.89 -2.87
C VAL A 268 -9.41 17.36 -1.45
N CYS A 269 -9.25 16.06 -1.35
CA CYS A 269 -9.09 15.35 -0.09
C CYS A 269 -7.76 15.69 0.59
N GLU A 270 -7.74 15.81 1.92
CA GLU A 270 -6.52 16.16 2.68
C GLU A 270 -5.37 15.17 2.45
N TYR A 271 -5.67 13.87 2.26
CA TYR A 271 -4.69 12.83 1.97
C TYR A 271 -3.92 13.05 0.66
N TYR A 272 -4.45 13.85 -0.27
CA TYR A 272 -3.80 14.14 -1.56
C TYR A 272 -3.15 15.53 -1.57
N GLN A 273 -3.44 16.35 -0.57
CA GLN A 273 -2.83 17.66 -0.40
C GLN A 273 -1.42 17.51 0.19
N PRO A 274 -0.57 18.54 0.05
CA PRO A 274 0.73 18.59 0.70
C PRO A 274 0.67 18.31 2.21
N ARG A 275 1.63 17.53 2.69
CA ARG A 275 1.85 17.27 4.11
C ARG A 275 2.44 18.49 4.81
N GLY A 276 2.01 18.74 6.04
CA GLY A 276 2.56 19.80 6.90
C GLY A 276 1.93 19.82 8.28
N PRO A 277 2.27 20.78 9.15
CA PRO A 277 1.72 20.86 10.51
C PRO A 277 0.19 20.94 10.57
N ALA A 278 -0.43 21.54 9.55
CA ALA A 278 -1.89 21.64 9.42
C ALA A 278 -2.54 20.43 8.71
N ASN A 279 -1.74 19.58 8.04
CA ASN A 279 -2.20 18.39 7.33
C ASN A 279 -1.17 17.26 7.48
N PRO A 280 -1.17 16.52 8.61
CA PRO A 280 -0.20 15.46 8.86
C PRO A 280 -0.43 14.21 8.00
N SER A 281 -1.56 14.11 7.30
CA SER A 281 -1.94 12.94 6.49
C SER A 281 -1.67 13.11 4.99
N GLY A 282 -1.19 14.29 4.58
CA GLY A 282 -0.92 14.60 3.18
C GLY A 282 0.31 13.90 2.58
N LEU A 283 0.51 14.16 1.28
CA LEU A 283 1.65 13.68 0.50
C LEU A 283 2.89 14.55 0.71
N ILE A 284 4.07 13.93 0.67
CA ILE A 284 5.35 14.65 0.65
C ILE A 284 5.80 14.84 -0.79
N PHE A 285 6.40 16.00 -1.06
CA PHE A 285 7.02 16.34 -2.32
C PHE A 285 8.40 16.98 -2.07
N PRO A 286 9.32 17.00 -3.06
CA PRO A 286 10.71 17.44 -2.86
C PRO A 286 10.87 18.79 -2.14
N GLU A 287 10.07 19.79 -2.52
CA GLU A 287 10.10 21.15 -1.97
C GLU A 287 9.67 21.22 -0.50
N HIS A 288 8.93 20.23 0.00
CA HIS A 288 8.46 20.19 1.39
C HIS A 288 9.54 19.70 2.37
N VAL A 289 10.52 18.94 1.87
CA VAL A 289 11.62 18.38 2.68
C VAL A 289 12.97 19.03 2.37
N GLY A 290 13.05 19.92 1.37
CA GLY A 290 14.28 20.62 1.00
C GLY A 290 15.38 19.68 0.50
N MET A 291 15.00 18.54 -0.10
CA MET A 291 15.91 17.52 -0.58
C MET A 291 16.15 17.66 -2.08
N GLU A 292 17.41 17.65 -2.47
CA GLU A 292 17.86 17.63 -3.87
C GLU A 292 18.33 16.22 -4.23
N TRP A 293 18.05 15.77 -5.47
CA TRP A 293 18.37 14.42 -5.95
C TRP A 293 19.82 13.98 -5.64
N ASP A 294 20.79 14.87 -5.85
CA ASP A 294 22.22 14.57 -5.67
C ASP A 294 22.63 14.41 -4.19
N ARG A 295 21.76 14.83 -3.25
CA ARG A 295 21.98 14.69 -1.81
C ARG A 295 21.27 13.49 -1.19
N LEU A 296 20.42 12.81 -1.96
CA LEU A 296 19.69 11.64 -1.47
C LEU A 296 20.64 10.46 -1.19
N ILE A 297 20.37 9.75 -0.11
CA ILE A 297 21.09 8.55 0.31
C ILE A 297 20.93 7.48 -0.76
N ASN A 298 22.06 7.04 -1.32
CA ASN A 298 22.11 6.05 -2.37
C ASN A 298 21.87 4.63 -1.81
N SER A 299 20.60 4.32 -1.52
CA SER A 299 20.16 3.03 -1.02
C SER A 299 18.67 2.84 -1.33
N ILE A 300 18.27 1.60 -1.64
CA ILE A 300 16.86 1.19 -1.72
C ILE A 300 16.31 1.03 -0.31
N ILE A 301 15.32 1.84 0.07
CA ILE A 301 14.67 1.78 1.39
C ILE A 301 13.28 1.15 1.32
N TRP A 302 12.95 0.35 2.35
CA TRP A 302 11.58 -0.03 2.67
C TRP A 302 11.42 -0.35 4.15
N ARG A 303 10.28 0.09 4.71
CA ARG A 303 9.78 -0.34 6.03
C ARG A 303 8.34 -0.81 5.87
N GLY A 304 8.01 -1.90 6.55
CA GLY A 304 6.64 -2.38 6.58
C GLY A 304 6.39 -3.47 7.60
N THR A 305 5.20 -4.06 7.53
CA THR A 305 4.79 -5.12 8.43
C THR A 305 5.19 -6.48 7.88
N ASP A 306 5.67 -7.39 8.72
CA ASP A 306 5.77 -8.80 8.33
C ASP A 306 4.36 -9.39 8.19
N PHE A 307 4.00 -9.73 6.94
CA PHE A 307 2.63 -10.06 6.56
C PHE A 307 2.61 -11.08 5.42
N SER A 308 1.48 -11.78 5.26
CA SER A 308 1.27 -12.72 4.15
C SER A 308 1.30 -12.03 2.79
N PHE A 309 1.66 -12.78 1.74
CA PHE A 309 1.66 -12.32 0.36
C PHE A 309 0.77 -13.23 -0.48
N LEU A 310 -0.34 -12.70 -1.00
CA LEU A 310 -1.25 -13.36 -1.96
C LEU A 310 -1.36 -14.90 -1.80
N HIS A 311 -1.52 -15.39 -0.56
CA HIS A 311 -1.32 -16.81 -0.19
C HIS A 311 -2.24 -17.81 -0.91
N LYS A 312 -3.28 -17.31 -1.60
CA LYS A 312 -4.17 -18.11 -2.44
C LYS A 312 -3.64 -18.33 -3.86
N PHE A 313 -2.74 -17.48 -4.36
CA PHE A 313 -2.12 -17.59 -5.67
C PHE A 313 -0.99 -18.60 -5.69
N ASP A 314 -0.07 -18.47 -4.75
CA ASP A 314 1.03 -19.41 -4.56
C ASP A 314 1.09 -19.82 -3.07
N PRO A 315 0.50 -20.97 -2.72
CA PRO A 315 0.51 -21.45 -1.34
C PRO A 315 1.90 -21.95 -0.89
N THR A 316 2.89 -21.99 -1.79
CA THR A 316 4.24 -22.47 -1.46
C THR A 316 5.14 -21.37 -0.93
N MET A 317 4.83 -20.10 -1.20
CA MET A 317 5.52 -18.97 -0.60
C MET A 317 5.22 -18.87 0.89
N ARG A 318 6.28 -18.73 1.69
CA ARG A 318 6.23 -18.78 3.16
C ARG A 318 7.22 -17.83 3.82
N HIS A 319 7.00 -17.61 5.10
CA HIS A 319 7.98 -17.01 6.01
C HIS A 319 9.09 -18.04 6.32
N PRO A 320 10.31 -17.60 6.65
CA PRO A 320 11.33 -18.50 7.17
C PRO A 320 10.89 -19.05 8.54
N ASP A 321 11.09 -20.35 8.75
CA ASP A 321 11.05 -20.97 10.05
C ASP A 321 12.46 -20.91 10.64
N PHE A 322 12.62 -20.19 11.74
CA PHE A 322 13.94 -19.93 12.29
C PHE A 322 14.68 -21.22 12.68
N ASP A 323 13.98 -22.14 13.35
CA ASP A 323 14.62 -23.34 13.91
C ASP A 323 15.00 -24.28 12.76
N MET A 324 14.10 -24.49 11.81
CA MET A 324 14.30 -25.43 10.70
C MET A 324 15.21 -24.90 9.59
N ASP A 325 15.00 -23.65 9.16
CA ASP A 325 15.67 -23.10 7.98
C ASP A 325 16.98 -22.40 8.30
N ILE A 326 17.15 -21.88 9.53
CA ILE A 326 18.35 -21.13 9.93
C ILE A 326 19.18 -21.94 10.92
N GLU A 327 18.68 -22.15 12.14
CA GLU A 327 19.49 -22.71 13.24
C GLU A 327 20.04 -24.11 12.92
N GLN A 328 19.20 -24.99 12.35
CA GLN A 328 19.60 -26.36 12.00
C GLN A 328 20.43 -26.47 10.71
N GLN A 329 20.40 -25.47 9.83
CA GLN A 329 21.10 -25.49 8.54
C GLN A 329 22.50 -24.86 8.60
N VAL A 330 22.79 -24.13 9.67
CA VAL A 330 24.03 -23.37 9.82
C VAL A 330 25.21 -24.29 10.09
N ASP A 331 26.20 -24.25 9.19
CA ASP A 331 27.52 -24.83 9.43
C ASP A 331 28.34 -23.89 10.31
N LEU A 332 28.45 -24.22 11.61
CA LEU A 332 29.21 -23.43 12.58
C LEU A 332 30.73 -23.48 12.39
N SER A 333 31.22 -24.20 11.37
CA SER A 333 32.64 -24.13 10.98
C SER A 333 33.00 -22.83 10.26
N ILE A 334 32.00 -22.10 9.75
CA ILE A 334 32.15 -20.73 9.23
C ILE A 334 31.57 -19.71 10.21
N GLU A 335 31.85 -18.43 9.97
CA GLU A 335 31.32 -17.34 10.79
C GLU A 335 29.77 -17.40 10.82
N LYS A 336 29.20 -17.37 12.03
CA LYS A 336 27.76 -17.52 12.29
C LYS A 336 26.88 -16.61 11.41
N ARG A 337 27.31 -15.35 11.21
CA ARG A 337 26.64 -14.37 10.35
C ARG A 337 26.58 -14.82 8.89
N LEU A 338 27.71 -15.24 8.33
CA LEU A 338 27.78 -15.74 6.96
C LEU A 338 26.93 -17.01 6.79
N ALA A 339 26.95 -17.90 7.78
CA ALA A 339 26.17 -19.13 7.75
C ALA A 339 24.66 -18.87 7.73
N GLY A 340 24.17 -17.94 8.55
CA GLY A 340 22.75 -17.58 8.57
C GLY A 340 22.27 -16.98 7.25
N ILE A 341 23.06 -16.08 6.67
CA ILE A 341 22.77 -15.50 5.34
C ILE A 341 22.72 -16.60 4.26
N GLN A 342 23.67 -17.54 4.27
CA GLN A 342 23.66 -18.67 3.34
C GLN A 342 22.43 -19.56 3.53
N ALA A 343 22.04 -19.84 4.77
CA ALA A 343 20.86 -20.64 5.09
C ALA A 343 19.57 -19.97 4.58
N LEU A 344 19.39 -18.67 4.84
CA LEU A 344 18.25 -17.90 4.30
C LEU A 344 18.24 -17.92 2.77
N ARG A 345 19.41 -17.84 2.13
CA ARG A 345 19.51 -17.86 0.66
C ARG A 345 19.18 -19.22 0.05
N GLN A 346 19.39 -20.32 0.78
CA GLN A 346 19.02 -21.66 0.29
C GLN A 346 17.51 -21.83 0.10
N ILE A 347 16.70 -21.13 0.90
CA ILE A 347 15.23 -21.15 0.82
C ILE A 347 14.63 -19.96 0.07
N TYR A 348 15.45 -19.12 -0.58
CA TYR A 348 15.03 -17.84 -1.17
C TYR A 348 13.81 -17.97 -2.08
N ASP A 349 13.75 -19.01 -2.92
CA ASP A 349 12.66 -19.20 -3.88
C ASP A 349 11.31 -19.46 -3.18
N ASP A 350 11.33 -20.03 -1.97
CA ASP A 350 10.14 -20.29 -1.16
C ASP A 350 9.74 -19.09 -0.29
N LEU A 351 10.57 -18.05 -0.19
CA LEU A 351 10.29 -16.89 0.65
C LEU A 351 9.19 -16.01 0.05
N VAL A 352 8.34 -15.44 0.91
CA VAL A 352 7.50 -14.30 0.53
C VAL A 352 8.36 -13.09 0.12
N PRO A 353 7.89 -12.20 -0.77
CA PRO A 353 8.67 -11.08 -1.31
C PRO A 353 9.33 -10.17 -0.26
N ARG A 354 8.67 -9.93 0.87
CA ARG A 354 9.24 -9.09 1.94
C ARG A 354 10.46 -9.73 2.60
N TRP A 355 10.45 -11.04 2.80
CA TRP A 355 11.59 -11.80 3.31
C TRP A 355 12.71 -11.98 2.27
N LYS A 356 12.37 -12.01 0.98
CA LYS A 356 13.37 -11.90 -0.10
C LYS A 356 14.12 -10.55 -0.04
N GLY A 357 13.40 -9.47 0.27
CA GLY A 357 14.01 -8.16 0.53
C GLY A 357 14.94 -8.14 1.75
N VAL A 358 14.58 -8.84 2.83
CA VAL A 358 15.47 -9.04 3.99
C VAL A 358 16.74 -9.80 3.59
N ALA A 359 16.61 -10.86 2.78
CA ALA A 359 17.77 -11.59 2.27
C ALA A 359 18.71 -10.70 1.44
N TRP A 360 18.16 -9.82 0.60
CA TRP A 360 18.95 -8.82 -0.13
C TRP A 360 19.66 -7.84 0.80
N THR A 361 18.98 -7.39 1.85
CA THR A 361 19.57 -6.48 2.86
C THR A 361 20.73 -7.14 3.59
N ALA A 362 20.57 -8.41 3.99
CA ALA A 362 21.62 -9.16 4.66
C ALA A 362 22.89 -9.29 3.78
N GLU A 363 22.72 -9.60 2.49
CA GLU A 363 23.82 -9.64 1.52
C GLU A 363 24.44 -8.24 1.29
N ALA A 364 23.63 -7.19 1.21
CA ALA A 364 24.10 -5.82 1.00
C ALA A 364 24.94 -5.30 2.18
N GLU A 365 24.51 -5.55 3.41
CA GLU A 365 25.26 -5.16 4.61
C GLU A 365 26.56 -5.98 4.76
N LEU A 366 26.54 -7.27 4.41
CA LEU A 366 27.74 -8.10 4.38
C LEU A 366 28.77 -7.59 3.36
N GLU A 367 28.34 -7.16 2.18
CA GLU A 367 29.22 -6.59 1.15
C GLU A 367 29.96 -5.33 1.65
N VAL A 368 29.26 -4.42 2.33
CA VAL A 368 29.85 -3.22 2.93
C VAL A 368 30.86 -3.60 4.02
N TYR A 369 30.52 -4.57 4.86
CA TYR A 369 31.39 -5.07 5.93
C TYR A 369 32.68 -5.68 5.36
N ASP A 370 32.56 -6.61 4.40
CA ASP A 370 33.69 -7.30 3.78
C ASP A 370 34.63 -6.35 3.04
N MET A 371 34.07 -5.33 2.37
CA MET A 371 34.84 -4.30 1.69
C MET A 371 35.39 -3.21 2.63
N ARG A 372 35.09 -3.28 3.94
CA ARG A 372 35.49 -2.30 4.96
C ARG A 372 35.09 -0.87 4.60
N MET A 373 33.95 -0.70 3.94
CA MET A 373 33.43 0.59 3.50
C MET A 373 32.72 1.32 4.65
N LEU A 374 33.50 1.72 5.66
CA LEU A 374 32.97 2.42 6.83
C LEU A 374 32.23 3.71 6.43
N GLY A 375 31.00 3.87 6.90
CA GLY A 375 30.16 5.04 6.63
C GLY A 375 29.47 5.06 5.26
N VAL A 376 29.67 4.04 4.42
CA VAL A 376 28.92 3.88 3.17
C VAL A 376 27.66 3.08 3.44
N PRO A 377 26.45 3.58 3.09
CA PRO A 377 25.22 2.82 3.26
C PRO A 377 25.23 1.59 2.35
N ALA A 378 24.65 0.49 2.82
CA ALA A 378 24.36 -0.67 1.98
C ALA A 378 23.42 -0.27 0.84
N TRP A 379 23.57 -0.89 -0.34
CA TRP A 379 22.79 -0.53 -1.52
C TRP A 379 21.28 -0.78 -1.38
N CYS A 380 20.85 -1.63 -0.44
CA CYS A 380 19.47 -1.72 0.00
C CYS A 380 19.35 -1.94 1.51
N ASN A 381 18.22 -1.49 2.05
CA ASN A 381 17.82 -1.53 3.45
C ASN A 381 16.30 -1.80 3.51
N ILE A 382 15.91 -3.07 3.38
CA ILE A 382 14.53 -3.55 3.38
C ILE A 382 14.30 -4.35 4.65
N LYS A 383 13.58 -3.76 5.60
CA LYS A 383 13.40 -4.32 6.94
C LYS A 383 11.96 -4.19 7.42
N PHE A 384 11.56 -5.03 8.35
CA PHE A 384 10.27 -4.93 9.02
C PHE A 384 10.36 -3.95 10.18
N SER A 385 9.42 -3.02 10.26
CA SER A 385 9.25 -2.17 11.44
C SER A 385 8.18 -2.69 12.40
N ALA A 386 7.36 -3.64 11.92
CA ALA A 386 6.31 -4.28 12.70
C ALA A 386 6.04 -5.70 12.19
N ALA A 387 5.35 -6.50 12.99
CA ALA A 387 4.83 -7.81 12.61
C ALA A 387 3.42 -8.02 13.18
N MET A 388 2.69 -8.98 12.64
CA MET A 388 1.42 -9.41 13.23
C MET A 388 1.67 -10.45 14.32
N SER A 389 1.29 -10.14 15.56
CA SER A 389 1.32 -11.08 16.68
C SER A 389 -0.03 -11.10 17.38
N MET A 390 -0.62 -12.29 17.54
CA MET A 390 -1.96 -12.49 18.11
C MET A 390 -3.04 -11.56 17.50
N GLY A 391 -2.98 -11.33 16.19
CA GLY A 391 -3.92 -10.48 15.45
C GLY A 391 -3.71 -8.98 15.63
N LYS A 392 -2.68 -8.54 16.37
CA LYS A 392 -2.30 -7.13 16.54
C LYS A 392 -1.00 -6.84 15.81
N LYS A 393 -0.85 -5.61 15.32
CA LYS A 393 0.41 -5.11 14.77
C LYS A 393 1.30 -4.67 15.93
N VAL A 394 2.51 -5.22 16.01
CA VAL A 394 3.46 -4.99 17.12
C VAL A 394 4.83 -4.65 16.54
N PRO A 395 5.62 -3.73 17.13
CA PRO A 395 6.98 -3.47 16.69
C PRO A 395 7.83 -4.74 16.68
N THR A 396 8.67 -4.92 15.66
CA THR A 396 9.55 -6.11 15.57
C THR A 396 10.61 -6.15 16.66
N ASN A 397 11.01 -4.99 17.20
CA ASN A 397 11.96 -4.90 18.31
C ASN A 397 11.44 -5.51 19.62
N ASP A 398 10.11 -5.64 19.76
CA ASP A 398 9.47 -6.22 20.94
C ASP A 398 9.31 -7.74 20.83
N LEU A 399 9.75 -8.34 19.71
CA LEU A 399 9.55 -9.75 19.39
C LEU A 399 10.90 -10.47 19.33
N ASP A 400 11.15 -11.36 20.29
CA ASP A 400 12.41 -12.09 20.45
C ASP A 400 12.85 -12.85 19.18
N ILE A 401 11.90 -13.29 18.35
CA ILE A 401 12.19 -14.00 17.11
C ILE A 401 13.05 -13.17 16.14
N TYR A 402 12.85 -11.85 16.05
CA TYR A 402 13.66 -11.00 15.17
C TYR A 402 15.07 -10.77 15.74
N ARG A 403 15.23 -10.76 17.07
CA ARG A 403 16.55 -10.75 17.71
C ARG A 403 17.33 -12.02 17.38
N ARG A 404 16.65 -13.18 17.38
CA ARG A 404 17.27 -14.46 16.97
C ARG A 404 17.79 -14.40 15.53
N TYR A 405 17.02 -13.86 14.58
CA TYR A 405 17.50 -13.66 13.20
C TYR A 405 18.74 -12.76 13.13
N GLU A 406 18.76 -11.64 13.86
CA GLU A 406 19.89 -10.70 13.91
C GLU A 406 21.19 -11.37 14.41
N GLU A 407 21.11 -12.25 15.41
CA GLU A 407 22.26 -13.01 15.93
C GLU A 407 22.91 -13.94 14.88
N TYR A 408 22.17 -14.27 13.82
CA TYR A 408 22.63 -15.06 12.67
C TYR A 408 22.92 -14.18 11.44
N GLY A 409 23.03 -12.85 11.62
CA GLY A 409 23.38 -11.92 10.54
C GLY A 409 22.23 -11.65 9.57
N ILE A 410 20.98 -11.89 9.96
CA ILE A 410 19.79 -11.61 9.15
C ILE A 410 19.09 -10.38 9.75
N PRO A 411 19.31 -9.18 9.19
CA PRO A 411 18.83 -7.92 9.76
C PRO A 411 17.37 -7.66 9.41
N ALA A 412 16.47 -8.52 9.90
CA ALA A 412 15.05 -8.48 9.57
C ALA A 412 14.29 -7.35 10.26
N SER A 413 14.74 -6.90 11.44
CA SER A 413 14.12 -5.80 12.19
C SER A 413 14.72 -4.45 11.81
N GLY A 414 13.88 -3.45 11.62
CA GLY A 414 14.26 -2.06 11.36
C GLY A 414 13.40 -1.09 12.16
N GLU A 415 13.87 0.15 12.28
CA GLU A 415 13.14 1.23 12.92
C GLU A 415 11.88 1.63 12.12
N GLY A 416 10.87 2.12 12.82
CA GLY A 416 9.76 2.82 12.17
C GLY A 416 10.27 4.11 11.53
N MET A 417 9.89 4.36 10.28
CA MET A 417 10.29 5.56 9.55
C MET A 417 9.06 6.37 9.15
N SER A 418 9.13 7.69 9.31
CA SER A 418 8.15 8.60 8.74
C SER A 418 8.38 8.76 7.23
N LEU A 419 7.43 9.36 6.52
CA LEU A 419 7.61 9.69 5.10
C LEU A 419 8.76 10.70 4.90
N GLU A 420 8.95 11.64 5.83
CA GLU A 420 10.04 12.62 5.81
C GLU A 420 11.40 11.93 5.91
N ALA A 421 11.54 10.96 6.83
CA ALA A 421 12.77 10.17 6.97
C ALA A 421 13.02 9.28 5.74
N MET A 422 11.97 8.70 5.16
CA MET A 422 12.10 7.96 3.91
C MET A 422 12.48 8.87 2.74
N ALA A 423 12.05 10.14 2.72
CA ALA A 423 12.35 11.11 1.66
C ALA A 423 13.85 11.40 1.51
N GLU A 424 14.69 11.03 2.49
CA GLU A 424 16.14 11.18 2.41
C GLU A 424 16.80 10.16 1.46
N TYR A 425 16.07 9.12 1.04
CA TYR A 425 16.61 8.02 0.25
C TYR A 425 16.33 8.21 -1.25
N LYS A 426 17.34 7.86 -2.05
CA LYS A 426 17.28 8.00 -3.52
C LYS A 426 16.36 6.98 -4.16
N TYR A 427 16.22 5.81 -3.54
CA TYR A 427 15.46 4.70 -4.11
C TYR A 427 14.47 4.15 -3.08
N HIS A 428 13.23 3.96 -3.51
CA HIS A 428 12.18 3.36 -2.69
C HIS A 428 11.70 2.09 -3.36
N ILE A 429 11.37 1.06 -2.60
CA ILE A 429 10.64 -0.10 -3.13
C ILE A 429 9.30 -0.22 -2.41
N ASP A 430 8.22 -0.52 -3.13
CA ASP A 430 6.94 -0.89 -2.49
C ASP A 430 6.71 -2.38 -2.61
N LEU A 431 6.77 -3.11 -1.49
CA LEU A 431 6.68 -4.58 -1.51
C LEU A 431 5.26 -5.08 -1.25
N GLY A 432 4.84 -6.01 -2.10
CA GLY A 432 3.53 -6.62 -2.08
C GLY A 432 3.23 -7.33 -0.76
N GLY A 433 1.94 -7.36 -0.40
CA GLY A 433 1.38 -8.08 0.75
C GLY A 433 0.09 -8.80 0.37
N GLY A 434 -0.90 -8.77 1.26
CA GLY A 434 -2.12 -9.56 1.13
C GLY A 434 -2.95 -9.28 -0.13
N GLY A 435 -2.93 -8.04 -0.65
CA GLY A 435 -3.68 -7.62 -1.85
C GLY A 435 -2.81 -7.23 -3.05
N GLY A 436 -1.50 -7.40 -2.96
CA GLY A 436 -0.54 -6.74 -3.86
C GLY A 436 0.21 -5.62 -3.13
N THR A 437 0.77 -4.66 -3.86
CA THR A 437 1.33 -3.42 -3.29
C THR A 437 0.22 -2.55 -2.70
N THR A 438 0.54 -1.75 -1.68
CA THR A 438 -0.46 -0.87 -1.07
C THR A 438 -0.59 0.38 -1.91
N TRP A 439 -1.78 0.70 -2.40
CA TRP A 439 -2.02 1.95 -3.13
C TRP A 439 -1.47 3.20 -2.43
N SER A 440 -1.78 3.40 -1.14
CA SER A 440 -1.34 4.60 -0.42
C SER A 440 0.18 4.66 -0.33
N GLY A 441 0.80 3.52 -0.03
CA GLY A 441 2.25 3.39 0.02
C GLY A 441 2.92 3.55 -1.35
N THR A 442 2.24 3.20 -2.45
CA THR A 442 2.71 3.43 -3.81
C THR A 442 2.60 4.91 -4.18
N LEU A 443 1.46 5.56 -3.95
CA LEU A 443 1.25 6.98 -4.24
C LEU A 443 2.18 7.88 -3.41
N GLU A 444 2.35 7.58 -2.11
CA GLU A 444 3.29 8.27 -1.24
C GLU A 444 4.72 8.19 -1.79
N LYS A 445 5.18 7.00 -2.17
CA LYS A 445 6.54 6.81 -2.72
C LYS A 445 6.74 7.44 -4.09
N LEU A 446 5.68 7.57 -4.91
CA LEU A 446 5.74 8.34 -6.15
C LEU A 446 5.94 9.84 -5.89
N GLY A 447 5.37 10.36 -4.80
CA GLY A 447 5.50 11.78 -4.40
C GLY A 447 6.88 12.13 -3.82
N LEU A 448 7.56 11.17 -3.19
CA LEU A 448 8.89 11.34 -2.61
C LEU A 448 9.94 11.77 -3.66
N PRO A 449 11.02 12.46 -3.25
CA PRO A 449 12.08 12.92 -4.17
C PRO A 449 12.91 11.78 -4.78
N GLY A 450 12.78 10.55 -4.29
CA GLY A 450 13.48 9.38 -4.81
C GLY A 450 12.74 8.67 -5.93
N LEU A 451 13.38 7.68 -6.54
CA LEU A 451 12.84 6.83 -7.59
C LEU A 451 12.15 5.60 -7.00
N LEU A 452 10.93 5.33 -7.43
CA LEU A 452 10.19 4.12 -7.10
C LEU A 452 10.63 2.92 -7.95
N PHE A 453 11.04 1.86 -7.26
CA PHE A 453 11.17 0.49 -7.74
C PHE A 453 9.85 -0.23 -7.38
N HIS A 454 9.00 -0.49 -8.36
CA HIS A 454 7.68 -1.06 -8.10
C HIS A 454 7.71 -2.57 -8.21
N HIS A 455 7.34 -3.26 -7.12
CA HIS A 455 7.21 -4.71 -7.11
C HIS A 455 5.97 -5.16 -7.88
N MET A 456 6.18 -5.84 -8.99
CA MET A 456 5.09 -6.27 -9.86
C MET A 456 4.41 -7.52 -9.28
N THR A 457 3.16 -7.35 -8.86
CA THR A 457 2.33 -8.41 -8.25
C THR A 457 1.25 -8.94 -9.20
N PRO A 458 0.73 -10.17 -8.99
CA PRO A 458 -0.40 -10.73 -9.73
C PRO A 458 -1.69 -9.89 -9.69
N THR A 459 -1.82 -9.01 -8.69
CA THR A 459 -2.93 -8.07 -8.52
C THR A 459 -2.48 -6.63 -8.71
N LYS A 460 -3.44 -5.73 -8.95
CA LYS A 460 -3.24 -4.28 -9.08
C LYS A 460 -4.48 -3.50 -8.62
N ASP A 461 -4.27 -2.35 -8.01
CA ASP A 461 -5.28 -1.29 -7.84
C ASP A 461 -5.44 -0.42 -9.10
N TYR A 462 -6.52 0.36 -9.17
CA TYR A 462 -6.83 1.27 -10.28
C TYR A 462 -5.70 2.27 -10.62
N LEU A 463 -4.94 2.77 -9.63
CA LEU A 463 -3.85 3.73 -9.85
C LEU A 463 -2.74 3.15 -10.73
N HIS A 464 -2.51 1.83 -10.67
CA HIS A 464 -1.48 1.21 -11.48
C HIS A 464 -1.77 1.33 -12.98
N ASP A 465 -3.03 1.57 -13.38
CA ASP A 465 -3.40 1.86 -14.78
C ASP A 465 -2.99 3.27 -15.22
N MET A 466 -2.55 4.12 -14.29
CA MET A 466 -1.94 5.43 -14.58
C MET A 466 -0.41 5.39 -14.55
N MET A 467 0.17 4.36 -13.92
CA MET A 467 1.60 4.22 -13.76
C MET A 467 2.18 3.43 -14.93
N ILE A 468 3.24 3.94 -15.54
CA ILE A 468 3.80 3.37 -16.77
C ILE A 468 5.23 2.92 -16.45
N PRO A 469 5.56 1.62 -16.64
CA PRO A 469 6.90 1.11 -16.42
C PRO A 469 7.93 1.93 -17.19
N TRP A 470 9.08 2.21 -16.57
CA TRP A 470 10.19 3.00 -17.11
C TRP A 470 9.88 4.47 -17.41
N PHE A 471 8.64 4.94 -17.22
CA PHE A 471 8.28 6.35 -17.31
C PHE A 471 8.00 6.97 -15.93
N HIS A 472 7.23 6.27 -15.10
CA HIS A 472 6.85 6.70 -13.74
C HIS A 472 7.61 5.94 -12.64
N TYR A 473 8.14 4.75 -12.94
CA TYR A 473 8.81 3.86 -11.97
C TYR A 473 9.69 2.82 -12.68
N VAL A 474 10.57 2.14 -11.93
CA VAL A 474 11.33 0.97 -12.42
C VAL A 474 10.60 -0.32 -12.01
N PRO A 475 10.14 -1.17 -12.95
CA PRO A 475 9.48 -2.43 -12.60
C PRO A 475 10.49 -3.44 -12.03
N VAL A 476 10.10 -4.14 -10.96
CA VAL A 476 10.85 -5.22 -10.31
C VAL A 476 10.01 -6.49 -10.31
N ARG A 477 10.62 -7.64 -10.61
CA ARG A 477 9.92 -8.94 -10.64
C ARG A 477 9.34 -9.31 -9.28
N GLU A 478 8.28 -10.12 -9.32
CA GLU A 478 7.61 -10.68 -8.14
C GLU A 478 8.58 -11.43 -7.19
N ASP A 479 9.65 -12.02 -7.73
CA ASP A 479 10.66 -12.76 -6.98
C ASP A 479 11.87 -11.92 -6.55
N LEU A 480 11.87 -10.61 -6.84
CA LEU A 480 12.97 -9.66 -6.63
C LEU A 480 14.32 -10.13 -7.22
N SER A 481 14.31 -11.06 -8.17
CA SER A 481 15.55 -11.64 -8.73
C SER A 481 16.38 -10.62 -9.53
N ASP A 482 15.73 -9.57 -10.03
CA ASP A 482 16.32 -8.49 -10.82
C ASP A 482 16.58 -7.21 -10.00
N LEU A 483 16.24 -7.17 -8.70
CA LEU A 483 16.34 -5.95 -7.88
C LEU A 483 17.74 -5.31 -7.90
N LYS A 484 18.78 -6.13 -7.66
CA LYS A 484 20.17 -5.65 -7.67
C LYS A 484 20.62 -5.16 -9.05
N GLU A 485 20.16 -5.83 -10.11
CA GLU A 485 20.44 -5.40 -11.50
C GLU A 485 19.80 -4.04 -11.78
N LYS A 486 18.54 -3.85 -11.37
CA LYS A 486 17.82 -2.58 -11.52
C LYS A 486 18.45 -1.45 -10.72
N TYR A 487 18.94 -1.74 -9.51
CA TYR A 487 19.72 -0.78 -8.72
C TYR A 487 20.97 -0.32 -9.47
N LEU A 488 21.77 -1.28 -9.99
CA LEU A 488 22.98 -0.97 -10.75
C LEU A 488 22.68 -0.21 -12.05
N TRP A 489 21.54 -0.48 -12.69
CA TRP A 489 21.08 0.31 -13.83
C TRP A 489 20.84 1.77 -13.42
N ALA A 490 20.11 2.03 -12.34
CA ALA A 490 19.82 3.40 -11.89
C ALA A 490 21.09 4.18 -11.54
N GLU A 491 22.06 3.50 -10.92
CA GLU A 491 23.37 4.08 -10.59
C GLU A 491 24.25 4.38 -11.81
N SER A 492 24.11 3.59 -12.88
CA SER A 492 24.82 3.83 -14.14
C SER A 492 24.10 4.80 -15.08
N HIS A 493 22.84 5.13 -14.79
CA HIS A 493 21.98 6.02 -15.58
C HIS A 493 21.28 7.08 -14.70
N PRO A 494 22.05 7.90 -13.95
CA PRO A 494 21.49 8.80 -12.94
C PRO A 494 20.57 9.87 -13.53
N ARG A 495 20.77 10.28 -14.80
CA ARG A 495 19.89 11.26 -15.45
C ARG A 495 18.53 10.66 -15.77
N LEU A 496 18.50 9.43 -16.30
CA LEU A 496 17.24 8.73 -16.55
C LEU A 496 16.53 8.38 -15.24
N ALA A 497 17.26 7.89 -14.25
CA ALA A 497 16.70 7.57 -12.93
C ALA A 497 16.01 8.79 -12.29
N ARG A 498 16.66 9.96 -12.34
CA ARG A 498 16.09 11.23 -11.86
C ARG A 498 14.83 11.60 -12.65
N ARG A 499 14.87 11.51 -13.98
CA ARG A 499 13.72 11.83 -14.84
C ARG A 499 12.50 10.96 -14.53
N ILE A 500 12.69 9.65 -14.31
CA ILE A 500 11.61 8.74 -13.93
C ILE A 500 11.00 9.13 -12.57
N SER A 501 11.86 9.48 -11.60
CA SER A 501 11.40 9.99 -10.29
C SER A 501 10.56 11.26 -10.44
N GLU A 502 11.06 12.25 -11.20
CA GLU A 502 10.36 13.52 -11.44
C GLU A 502 8.99 13.30 -12.14
N ASN A 503 8.91 12.38 -13.10
CA ASN A 503 7.66 11.98 -13.73
C ASN A 503 6.68 11.32 -12.75
N GLY A 504 7.17 10.40 -11.91
CA GLY A 504 6.37 9.79 -10.84
C GLY A 504 5.81 10.83 -9.88
N THR A 505 6.64 11.79 -9.45
CA THR A 505 6.22 12.91 -8.61
C THR A 505 5.18 13.79 -9.30
N LYS A 506 5.35 14.09 -10.60
CA LYS A 506 4.36 14.84 -11.39
C LYS A 506 3.02 14.12 -11.44
N LEU A 507 3.00 12.80 -11.63
CA LEU A 507 1.79 11.99 -11.57
C LEU A 507 1.13 12.08 -10.19
N ALA A 508 1.89 11.92 -9.10
CA ALA A 508 1.34 12.01 -7.73
C ALA A 508 0.68 13.36 -7.44
N ARG A 509 1.23 14.47 -7.95
CA ARG A 509 0.63 15.81 -7.78
C ARG A 509 -0.74 15.98 -8.41
N THR A 510 -1.04 15.22 -9.47
CA THR A 510 -2.35 15.32 -10.14
C THR A 510 -3.51 15.03 -9.19
N PHE A 511 -3.31 14.12 -8.23
CA PHE A 511 -4.30 13.78 -7.19
C PHE A 511 -4.63 14.96 -6.27
N GLY A 512 -3.66 15.85 -6.04
CA GLY A 512 -3.79 17.01 -5.16
C GLY A 512 -4.35 18.27 -5.83
N SER A 513 -4.62 18.22 -7.14
CA SER A 513 -5.20 19.34 -7.90
C SER A 513 -6.69 19.12 -8.17
N PRO A 514 -7.53 20.18 -8.17
CA PRO A 514 -8.94 20.06 -8.54
C PRO A 514 -9.14 19.42 -9.92
N GLU A 515 -8.39 19.86 -10.93
CA GLU A 515 -8.52 19.39 -12.31
C GLU A 515 -8.06 17.93 -12.46
N GLY A 516 -6.93 17.58 -11.86
CA GLY A 516 -6.41 16.21 -11.90
C GLY A 516 -7.29 15.23 -11.13
N LEU A 517 -7.75 15.60 -9.93
CA LEU A 517 -8.66 14.77 -9.16
C LEU A 517 -10.00 14.58 -9.88
N ASP A 518 -10.53 15.61 -10.52
CA ASP A 518 -11.75 15.49 -11.34
C ASP A 518 -11.57 14.46 -12.47
N ALA A 519 -10.47 14.53 -13.21
CA ALA A 519 -10.17 13.59 -14.28
C ALA A 519 -10.04 12.14 -13.76
N ILE A 520 -9.35 11.95 -12.62
CA ILE A 520 -9.16 10.66 -11.97
C ILE A 520 -10.51 10.09 -11.50
N VAL A 521 -11.31 10.87 -10.78
CA VAL A 521 -12.63 10.44 -10.27
C VAL A 521 -13.58 10.15 -11.43
N LYS A 522 -13.55 10.96 -12.49
CA LYS A 522 -14.32 10.71 -13.72
C LYS A 522 -13.96 9.36 -14.32
N ARG A 523 -12.66 9.05 -14.44
CA ARG A 523 -12.17 7.84 -15.09
C ARG A 523 -12.40 6.57 -14.27
N PHE A 524 -12.05 6.59 -12.98
CA PHE A 524 -11.98 5.37 -12.17
C PHE A 524 -13.18 5.16 -11.24
N PHE A 525 -14.15 6.08 -11.26
CA PHE A 525 -15.35 5.97 -10.43
C PHE A 525 -16.61 6.33 -11.18
N VAL A 526 -16.75 7.57 -11.68
CA VAL A 526 -17.98 8.00 -12.36
C VAL A 526 -18.22 7.19 -13.63
N SER A 527 -17.24 7.09 -14.52
CA SER A 527 -17.37 6.38 -15.79
C SER A 527 -17.73 4.90 -15.62
N PRO A 528 -17.06 4.10 -14.75
CA PRO A 528 -17.49 2.74 -14.45
C PRO A 528 -18.93 2.64 -13.94
N LEU A 529 -19.35 3.51 -13.01
CA LEU A 529 -20.72 3.52 -12.48
C LEU A 529 -21.74 3.81 -13.59
N THR A 530 -21.48 4.83 -14.41
CA THR A 530 -22.35 5.22 -15.54
C THR A 530 -22.41 4.13 -16.60
N ARG A 531 -21.27 3.55 -17.01
CA ARG A 531 -21.23 2.48 -18.02
C ARG A 531 -22.00 1.23 -17.59
N VAL A 532 -21.90 0.85 -16.33
CA VAL A 532 -22.69 -0.27 -15.77
C VAL A 532 -24.17 0.08 -15.79
N MET A 533 -24.54 1.29 -15.39
CA MET A 533 -25.92 1.75 -15.41
C MET A 533 -26.53 1.78 -16.84
N ASP A 534 -25.79 2.32 -17.82
CA ASP A 534 -26.26 2.49 -19.19
C ASP A 534 -26.40 1.17 -19.96
N ALA A 535 -25.58 0.16 -19.61
CA ALA A 535 -25.61 -1.15 -20.25
C ALA A 535 -26.71 -2.07 -19.72
N TYR A 536 -27.35 -1.73 -18.58
CA TYR A 536 -28.38 -2.57 -17.98
C TYR A 536 -29.71 -2.53 -18.76
N GLN A 537 -30.30 -3.70 -18.96
CA GLN A 537 -31.62 -3.88 -19.54
C GLN A 537 -32.63 -4.31 -18.46
N PRO A 538 -33.58 -3.43 -18.11
CA PRO A 538 -34.69 -3.76 -17.21
C PRO A 538 -35.55 -4.92 -17.74
N ILE A 539 -36.12 -5.68 -16.82
CA ILE A 539 -37.13 -6.70 -17.04
C ILE A 539 -38.39 -6.03 -17.59
N THR A 540 -38.73 -6.36 -18.83
CA THR A 540 -39.86 -5.76 -19.54
C THR A 540 -41.19 -6.49 -19.35
N ASP A 541 -41.20 -7.65 -18.68
CA ASP A 541 -42.43 -8.42 -18.44
C ASP A 541 -43.23 -7.80 -17.29
N ARG A 542 -44.45 -7.32 -17.59
CA ARG A 542 -45.39 -6.76 -16.59
C ARG A 542 -45.78 -7.75 -15.49
N ASN A 543 -45.61 -9.07 -15.70
CA ASN A 543 -45.85 -10.11 -14.70
C ASN A 543 -44.56 -10.58 -13.99
N GLY A 544 -43.40 -10.12 -14.46
CA GLY A 544 -42.07 -10.43 -13.95
C GLY A 544 -41.51 -9.29 -13.11
N ASN A 545 -42.07 -9.07 -11.91
CA ASN A 545 -41.37 -8.26 -10.90
C ASN A 545 -39.99 -8.89 -10.63
N TRP A 546 -38.93 -8.09 -10.46
CA TRP A 546 -37.60 -8.58 -10.10
C TRP A 546 -37.62 -9.50 -8.86
N HIS A 547 -38.55 -9.26 -7.92
CA HIS A 547 -38.82 -10.14 -6.79
C HIS A 547 -39.23 -11.57 -7.24
N ASN A 548 -40.11 -11.68 -8.25
CA ASN A 548 -40.51 -12.95 -8.83
C ASN A 548 -39.36 -13.61 -9.59
N TYR A 549 -38.49 -12.82 -10.23
CA TYR A 549 -37.32 -13.35 -10.92
C TYR A 549 -36.31 -13.97 -9.95
N LEU A 550 -35.98 -13.27 -8.86
CA LEU A 550 -35.09 -13.79 -7.83
C LEU A 550 -35.71 -15.03 -7.17
N SER A 551 -36.97 -14.98 -6.73
CA SER A 551 -37.62 -16.13 -6.07
C SER A 551 -37.83 -17.38 -6.96
N ARG A 552 -37.86 -17.26 -8.30
CA ARG A 552 -38.12 -18.39 -9.22
C ARG A 552 -36.85 -19.09 -9.75
N ASN A 553 -35.68 -18.46 -9.68
CA ASN A 553 -34.44 -18.97 -10.30
C ASN A 553 -33.43 -19.57 -9.31
N GLU A 554 -33.82 -19.88 -8.07
CA GLU A 554 -32.84 -20.17 -7.01
C GLU A 554 -32.63 -21.66 -6.74
N GLY A 555 -31.50 -22.16 -7.25
CA GLY A 555 -30.69 -23.16 -6.55
C GLY A 555 -29.74 -22.54 -5.51
N GLU A 556 -29.63 -21.20 -5.45
CA GLU A 556 -28.81 -20.44 -4.50
C GLU A 556 -29.61 -19.23 -3.98
N VAL A 557 -30.04 -19.25 -2.71
CA VAL A 557 -30.94 -18.21 -2.18
C VAL A 557 -30.21 -16.89 -2.00
N LEU A 558 -30.64 -15.81 -2.66
CA LEU A 558 -30.19 -14.44 -2.36
C LEU A 558 -31.00 -13.89 -1.18
N ARG A 559 -30.32 -13.37 -0.16
CA ARG A 559 -30.97 -12.72 0.97
C ARG A 559 -30.65 -11.22 1.03
N PRO A 560 -31.62 -10.35 1.31
CA PRO A 560 -31.35 -8.93 1.52
C PRO A 560 -30.59 -8.73 2.84
N ILE A 561 -29.60 -7.84 2.85
CA ILE A 561 -28.76 -7.58 4.03
C ILE A 561 -28.80 -6.12 4.49
N ILE A 562 -28.93 -5.17 3.57
CA ILE A 562 -29.04 -3.74 3.86
C ILE A 562 -29.83 -3.06 2.74
N SER A 563 -30.65 -2.08 3.10
CA SER A 563 -31.46 -1.29 2.17
C SER A 563 -31.30 0.20 2.45
N CYS A 564 -31.06 1.02 1.43
CA CYS A 564 -30.81 2.46 1.58
C CYS A 564 -31.64 3.26 0.57
N GLN A 565 -32.06 4.47 0.94
CA GLN A 565 -32.60 5.43 -0.04
C GLN A 565 -31.50 6.04 -0.91
N ALA A 566 -30.29 6.18 -0.36
CA ALA A 566 -29.15 6.82 -0.99
C ALA A 566 -29.33 8.33 -1.24
N LEU A 567 -30.17 8.98 -0.44
CA LEU A 567 -30.33 10.43 -0.34
C LEU A 567 -29.36 11.04 0.66
N TYR A 568 -29.02 10.28 1.72
CA TYR A 568 -28.09 10.69 2.76
C TYR A 568 -27.17 9.52 3.14
N HIS A 569 -26.01 9.82 3.72
CA HIS A 569 -25.04 8.80 4.15
C HIS A 569 -25.60 7.84 5.23
N HIS A 570 -26.67 8.22 5.94
CA HIS A 570 -27.20 7.47 7.09
C HIS A 570 -28.64 6.95 6.89
N ASP A 571 -29.14 6.88 5.66
CA ASP A 571 -30.52 6.45 5.37
C ASP A 571 -30.70 4.93 5.16
N CYS A 572 -29.69 4.17 5.58
CA CYS A 572 -29.64 2.73 5.43
C CYS A 572 -30.27 1.99 6.62
N GLU A 573 -31.05 0.97 6.31
CA GLU A 573 -31.67 0.03 7.24
C GLU A 573 -31.02 -1.34 7.09
N LYS A 574 -30.62 -1.93 8.22
CA LYS A 574 -30.09 -3.29 8.29
C LYS A 574 -31.25 -4.28 8.20
N LEU A 575 -31.16 -5.26 7.29
CA LEU A 575 -32.24 -6.22 7.02
C LEU A 575 -31.94 -7.67 7.48
N ALA A 576 -30.72 -7.95 7.93
CA ALA A 576 -30.32 -9.27 8.38
C ALA A 576 -29.55 -9.19 9.70
N ASP A 577 -30.01 -9.83 10.77
CA ASP A 577 -29.45 -9.66 12.11
C ASP A 577 -28.09 -10.33 12.31
N ASP A 578 -27.85 -11.44 11.60
CA ASP A 578 -26.65 -12.28 11.66
C ASP A 578 -25.42 -11.68 10.97
N VAL A 579 -25.55 -10.54 10.29
CA VAL A 579 -24.43 -9.85 9.65
C VAL A 579 -23.94 -8.65 10.47
N SER A 580 -22.63 -8.58 10.68
CA SER A 580 -22.01 -7.35 11.21
C SER A 580 -21.74 -6.38 10.07
N LEU A 581 -22.27 -5.16 10.19
CA LEU A 581 -22.04 -4.05 9.25
C LEU A 581 -20.87 -3.15 9.67
N LYS A 582 -20.23 -3.44 10.81
CA LYS A 582 -19.11 -2.66 11.37
C LYS A 582 -17.86 -3.54 11.52
N VAL A 583 -16.70 -2.89 11.48
CA VAL A 583 -15.43 -3.52 11.85
C VAL A 583 -15.47 -3.81 13.36
N HIS A 584 -15.24 -5.06 13.77
CA HIS A 584 -14.89 -5.35 15.16
C HIS A 584 -13.45 -4.89 15.39
N GLY A 585 -13.24 -3.83 16.19
CA GLY A 585 -11.93 -3.55 16.81
C GLY A 585 -10.98 -2.57 16.10
N VAL A 586 -11.47 -1.55 15.40
CA VAL A 586 -10.66 -0.35 15.10
C VAL A 586 -11.33 0.84 15.77
N ILE A 587 -10.71 1.32 16.84
CA ILE A 587 -10.99 2.63 17.43
C ILE A 587 -10.46 3.65 16.41
N ASP A 588 -11.29 4.64 16.08
CA ASP A 588 -10.93 5.78 15.21
C ASP A 588 -9.58 6.42 15.59
#